data_AF-A0A357WYR9-F1
#
_entry.id   AF-A0A357WYR9-F1
#
_cell.length_a   1.000
_cell.length_b   1.000
_cell.length_c   1.000
_cell.angle_alpha   90.00
_cell.angle_beta   90.00
_cell.angle_gamma   90.00
#
_symmetry.space_group_name_H-M   'P 1'
#
loop_
_entity.id
_entity.type
_entity.pdbx_description
1 polymer ?
#
loop_
_entity_poly.entity_id
_entity_poly.type
_entity_poly.pdbx_seq_one_letter_code
_entity_poly.pdbx_strand_id
1 'polypeptide(L)'
;MTPTEKRKLIKQASKLYTLGITVERRREKVRRLVEKKIPYDSPEMEKALSEFHTADMEWKRLEQEHLNYRAQFGIPKDALIK
;
A
#
# COMPACT_ATOMS: atom_id res chain seq x y z
N MET A 1 -22.54 9.63 -9.89
CA MET A 1 -22.07 8.60 -8.94
C MET A 1 -23.24 8.19 -8.03
N THR A 2 -23.53 6.91 -7.94
CA THR A 2 -24.59 6.33 -7.10
C THR A 2 -24.11 6.10 -5.65
N PRO A 3 -25.01 5.92 -4.67
CA PRO A 3 -24.62 5.59 -3.29
C PRO A 3 -23.78 4.33 -3.18
N THR A 4 -24.00 3.33 -4.03
CA THR A 4 -23.23 2.08 -4.05
C THR A 4 -21.82 2.30 -4.58
N GLU A 5 -21.65 3.10 -5.63
CA GLU A 5 -20.32 3.47 -6.17
C GLU A 5 -19.51 4.26 -5.13
N LYS A 6 -20.14 5.22 -4.46
CA LYS A 6 -19.52 5.98 -3.37
C LYS A 6 -19.07 5.06 -2.22
N ARG A 7 -19.91 4.10 -1.80
CA ARG A 7 -19.53 3.11 -0.79
C ARG A 7 -18.35 2.24 -1.22
N LYS A 8 -18.28 1.85 -2.49
CA LYS A 8 -17.16 1.08 -3.03
C LYS A 8 -15.85 1.88 -2.97
N LEU A 9 -15.87 3.16 -3.35
CA LEU A 9 -14.70 4.05 -3.24
C LEU A 9 -14.21 4.17 -1.79
N ILE A 10 -15.13 4.40 -0.84
CA ILE A 10 -14.79 4.49 0.59
C ILE A 10 -14.16 3.17 1.06
N LYS A 11 -14.75 2.02 0.72
CA LYS A 11 -14.22 0.71 1.09
C LYS A 11 -12.82 0.46 0.54
N GLN A 12 -12.57 0.82 -0.73
CA GLN A 12 -11.23 0.72 -1.32
C GLN A 12 -10.23 1.63 -0.60
N ALA A 13 -10.60 2.87 -0.31
CA ALA A 13 -9.75 3.80 0.43
C ALA A 13 -9.42 3.30 1.85
N SER A 14 -10.40 2.76 2.58
CA SER A 14 -10.16 2.15 3.90
C SER A 14 -9.22 0.94 3.82
N LYS A 15 -9.37 0.09 2.80
CA LYS A 15 -8.47 -1.06 2.60
C LYS A 15 -7.05 -0.60 2.26
N LEU A 16 -6.90 0.42 1.42
CA LEU A 16 -5.61 1.04 1.09
C LEU A 16 -4.92 1.61 2.33
N TYR A 17 -5.67 2.28 3.20
CA TYR A 17 -5.14 2.82 4.45
C TYR A 17 -4.58 1.71 5.35
N THR A 18 -5.37 0.66 5.62
CA THR A 18 -4.96 -0.46 6.46
C THR A 18 -3.74 -1.20 5.89
N LEU A 19 -3.72 -1.44 4.59
CA LEU A 19 -2.60 -2.09 3.93
C LEU A 19 -1.36 -1.19 3.91
N GLY A 20 -1.52 0.13 3.75
CA GLY A 20 -0.44 1.11 3.84
C GLY A 20 0.26 1.08 5.20
N ILE A 21 -0.49 0.97 6.29
CA ILE A 21 0.09 0.77 7.64
C ILE A 21 0.95 -0.50 7.68
N THR A 22 0.50 -1.58 7.05
CA THR A 22 1.27 -2.84 6.98
C THR A 22 2.56 -2.65 6.19
N VAL A 23 2.51 -1.97 5.04
CA VAL A 23 3.72 -1.66 4.24
C VAL A 23 4.73 -0.87 5.06
N GLU A 24 4.29 0.18 5.77
CA GLU A 24 5.17 1.00 6.59
C GLU A 24 5.78 0.21 7.76
N ARG A 25 5.02 -0.69 8.39
CA ARG A 25 5.56 -1.59 9.42
C ARG A 25 6.63 -2.53 8.87
N ARG A 26 6.46 -3.07 7.65
CA ARG A 26 7.47 -3.94 7.02
C ARG A 26 8.69 -3.13 6.58
N ARG A 27 8.49 -1.93 6.05
CA ARG A 27 9.58 -0.99 5.71
C ARG A 27 10.43 -0.65 6.93
N GLU A 28 9.77 -0.37 8.06
CA GLU A 28 10.44 -0.09 9.33
C GLU A 28 11.27 -1.30 9.81
N LYS A 29 10.77 -2.53 9.63
CA LYS A 29 11.55 -3.74 9.95
C LYS A 29 12.84 -3.81 9.12
N VAL A 30 12.78 -3.54 7.82
CA VAL A 30 13.98 -3.49 6.95
C VAL A 30 14.95 -2.39 7.42
N ARG A 31 14.43 -1.19 7.72
CA ARG A 31 15.24 -0.07 8.24
C ARG A 31 16.02 -0.46 9.50
N ARG A 32 15.36 -1.10 10.47
CA ARG A 32 15.99 -1.55 11.71
C ARG A 32 17.10 -2.58 11.50
N LEU A 33 16.95 -3.48 10.51
CA LEU A 33 18.01 -4.44 10.19
C LEU A 33 19.25 -3.73 9.62
N VAL A 34 19.05 -2.72 8.77
CA VAL A 34 20.14 -1.88 8.24
C VAL A 34 20.82 -1.11 9.37
N GLU A 35 20.06 -0.50 10.29
CA GLU A 35 20.61 0.21 11.46
C GLU A 35 21.45 -0.70 12.35
N LYS A 36 21.03 -1.96 12.49
CA LYS A 36 21.78 -3.01 13.21
C LYS A 36 22.97 -3.58 12.42
N LYS A 37 23.22 -3.09 11.21
CA LYS A 37 24.27 -3.59 10.30
C LYS A 37 24.19 -5.09 10.03
N ILE A 38 22.97 -5.61 9.98
CA ILE A 38 22.73 -7.01 9.62
C ILE A 38 23.17 -7.21 8.16
N PRO A 39 23.95 -8.27 7.85
CA PRO A 39 24.37 -8.55 6.48
C PRO A 39 23.19 -8.68 5.52
N TYR A 40 23.35 -8.15 4.31
CA TYR A 40 22.28 -8.11 3.32
C TYR A 40 21.89 -9.49 2.78
N ASP A 41 22.82 -10.44 2.81
CA ASP A 41 22.68 -11.85 2.44
C ASP A 41 22.22 -12.72 3.63
N SER A 42 21.94 -12.12 4.79
CA SER A 42 21.39 -12.89 5.90
C SER A 42 19.96 -13.33 5.62
N PRO A 43 19.55 -14.53 6.10
CA PRO A 43 18.17 -15.00 5.97
C PRO A 43 17.14 -14.04 6.56
N GLU A 44 17.52 -13.27 7.59
CA GLU A 44 16.63 -12.31 8.24
C GLU A 44 16.39 -11.08 7.35
N MET A 45 17.43 -10.58 6.66
CA MET A 45 17.29 -9.49 5.69
C MET A 45 16.45 -9.92 4.48
N GLU A 46 16.75 -11.07 3.88
CA GLU A 46 16.01 -11.60 2.74
C GLU A 46 14.52 -11.76 3.07
N LYS A 47 14.21 -12.32 4.25
CA LYS A 47 12.84 -12.45 4.72
C LYS A 47 12.15 -11.10 4.89
N ALA A 48 12.82 -10.13 5.51
CA ALA A 48 12.24 -8.80 5.73
C ALA A 48 11.97 -8.06 4.40
N LEU A 49 12.89 -8.17 3.43
CA LEU A 49 12.73 -7.61 2.09
C LEU A 49 11.58 -8.28 1.33
N SER A 50 11.48 -9.61 1.39
CA SER A 50 10.39 -10.37 0.77
C SER A 50 9.02 -10.00 1.36
N GLU A 51 8.92 -9.91 2.70
CA GLU A 51 7.70 -9.46 3.38
C GLU A 51 7.30 -8.03 2.99
N PHE A 52 8.28 -7.12 2.90
CA PHE A 52 8.04 -5.75 2.46
C PHE A 52 7.58 -5.69 1.01
N HIS A 53 8.29 -6.36 0.10
CA HIS A 53 7.99 -6.35 -1.32
C HIS A 53 6.60 -6.93 -1.61
N THR A 54 6.23 -8.02 -0.95
CA THR A 54 4.91 -8.63 -1.07
C THR A 54 3.80 -7.64 -0.66
N ALA A 55 3.96 -6.98 0.49
CA ALA A 55 2.99 -6.01 0.96
C ALA A 55 2.89 -4.77 0.04
N ASP A 56 4.04 -4.27 -0.42
CA ASP A 56 4.12 -3.10 -1.32
C ASP A 56 3.48 -3.39 -2.69
N MET A 57 3.72 -4.58 -3.26
CA MET A 57 3.07 -5.02 -4.49
C MET A 57 1.54 -5.10 -4.35
N GLU A 58 1.05 -5.70 -3.25
CA GLU A 58 -0.39 -5.78 -3.02
C GLU A 58 -1.00 -4.37 -2.88
N TRP A 59 -0.31 -3.47 -2.18
CA TRP A 59 -0.76 -2.10 -1.99
C TRP A 59 -0.84 -1.35 -3.32
N LYS A 60 0.21 -1.42 -4.15
CA LYS A 60 0.26 -0.79 -5.47
C LYS A 60 -0.81 -1.33 -6.41
N ARG A 61 -1.06 -2.64 -6.39
CA ARG A 61 -2.13 -3.26 -7.17
C ARG A 61 -3.49 -2.69 -6.77
N LEU A 62 -3.78 -2.62 -5.47
CA LEU A 62 -5.02 -2.06 -4.96
C LEU A 62 -5.14 -0.56 -5.23
N GLU A 63 -4.03 0.18 -5.19
CA GLU A 63 -4.00 1.60 -5.49
C GLU A 63 -4.38 1.81 -6.95
N GLN A 64 -3.79 1.04 -7.86
CA GLN A 64 -4.13 1.10 -9.28
C GLN A 64 -5.60 0.75 -9.53
N GLU A 65 -6.15 -0.28 -8.88
CA GLU A 65 -7.58 -0.60 -8.96
C GLU A 65 -8.47 0.56 -8.49
N HIS A 66 -8.10 1.22 -7.39
CA HIS A 66 -8.82 2.36 -6.87
C HIS A 66 -8.75 3.56 -7.82
N LEU A 67 -7.57 3.87 -8.36
CA LEU A 67 -7.38 4.95 -9.33
C LEU A 67 -8.16 4.70 -10.62
N ASN A 68 -8.13 3.47 -11.14
CA ASN A 68 -8.92 3.09 -12.31
C ASN A 68 -10.42 3.25 -12.04
N TYR A 69 -10.89 2.89 -10.84
CA TYR A 69 -12.29 3.07 -10.47
C TYR A 69 -12.66 4.55 -10.30
N ARG A 70 -11.79 5.39 -9.74
CA ARG A 70 -11.97 6.86 -9.68
C ARG A 70 -12.05 7.49 -11.07
N ALA A 71 -11.21 7.03 -12.00
CA ALA A 71 -11.14 7.55 -13.35
C ALA A 71 -12.46 7.34 -14.13
N GLN A 72 -13.20 6.25 -13.86
CA GLN A 72 -14.53 6.01 -14.44
C GLN A 72 -15.55 7.12 -14.11
N PHE A 73 -15.31 7.90 -13.05
CA PHE A 73 -16.17 9.00 -12.63
C PHE A 73 -15.57 10.38 -12.92
N GLY A 74 -14.49 10.45 -13.69
CA GLY A 74 -13.80 11.72 -13.98
C GLY A 74 -13.15 12.38 -12.76
N ILE A 75 -12.91 11.61 -11.68
CA ILE A 75 -12.26 12.14 -10.47
C ILE A 75 -10.74 12.13 -10.72
N PRO A 76 -10.07 13.30 -10.77
CA PRO A 76 -8.63 13.39 -10.98
C PRO A 76 -7.84 12.68 -9.88
N LYS A 77 -6.67 12.13 -10.22
CA LYS A 77 -5.77 11.49 -9.24
C LYS A 77 -5.44 12.42 -8.07
N ASP A 78 -5.22 13.70 -8.37
CA ASP A 78 -4.78 14.74 -7.43
C ASP A 78 -5.94 15.45 -6.71
N ALA A 79 -7.19 15.10 -7.04
CA ALA A 79 -8.33 15.65 -6.33
C ALA A 79 -8.33 15.10 -4.90
N LEU A 80 -7.97 15.94 -3.94
CA LEU A 80 -8.15 15.68 -2.51
C LEU A 80 -9.65 15.48 -2.26
N ILE A 81 -10.00 14.41 -1.54
CA ILE A 81 -11.33 14.28 -0.95
C ILE A 81 -11.40 15.36 0.13
N LYS A 82 -12.00 16.52 -0.22
CA LYS A 82 -12.29 17.60 0.72
C LYS A 82 -13.46 17.21 1.63
#